data_AF-A0A125GAC9-F1
#
_entry.id   AF-A0A125GAC9-F1
#
_cell.length_a   1.000
_cell.length_b   1.000
_cell.length_c   1.000
_cell.angle_alpha   90.00
_cell.angle_beta   90.00
_cell.angle_gamma   90.00
#
_symmetry.space_group_name_H-M   'P 1'
#
loop_
_entity.id
_entity.type
_entity.pdbx_description
1 polymer ?
#
loop_
_entity_poly.entity_id
_entity_poly.type
_entity_poly.pdbx_seq_one_letter_code
_entity_poly.pdbx_strand_id
1 'polypeptide(L)'
;MKQMILRATLLALLLGGTAAHAAEADGLALAQRKNCMACHAVSKPLMGPSFHDIAGKYAPRGDASDYLAQTIVKGSVGVWGSVPMPANTQLTGAEAHALANWVMSLR
;
A
#
# COMPACT_ATOMS: atom_id res chain seq x y z
N MET A 1 42.88 -40.11 23.91
CA MET A 1 42.94 -39.17 25.06
C MET A 1 43.06 -37.78 24.48
N LYS A 2 42.30 -36.75 24.79
CA LYS A 2 41.13 -36.54 25.64
C LYS A 2 40.81 -35.06 25.37
N GLN A 3 39.54 -34.73 25.21
CA GLN A 3 38.98 -33.37 25.26
C GLN A 3 39.16 -32.49 24.00
N MET A 4 38.12 -32.16 23.21
CA MET A 4 36.96 -31.30 23.53
C MET A 4 37.46 -29.84 23.63
N ILE A 5 37.04 -28.87 22.82
CA ILE A 5 35.77 -28.12 22.87
C ILE A 5 35.85 -27.14 21.67
N LEU A 6 35.09 -27.30 20.60
CA LEU A 6 33.77 -26.69 20.39
C LEU A 6 33.71 -25.16 20.61
N ARG A 7 33.95 -24.38 19.56
CA ARG A 7 33.24 -23.10 19.35
C ARG A 7 32.86 -23.00 17.88
N ALA A 8 31.78 -23.70 17.53
CA ALA A 8 31.04 -23.46 16.31
C ALA A 8 30.57 -21.99 16.34
N THR A 9 31.20 -21.16 15.52
CA THR A 9 30.70 -19.82 15.22
C THR A 9 29.39 -19.97 14.48
N LEU A 10 28.27 -19.82 15.19
CA LEU A 10 26.96 -19.58 14.59
C LEU A 10 27.05 -18.28 13.79
N LEU A 11 27.17 -18.40 12.47
CA LEU A 11 26.88 -17.30 11.57
C LEU A 11 25.35 -17.26 11.39
N ALA A 12 24.70 -16.52 12.29
CA ALA A 12 23.26 -16.34 12.28
C ALA A 12 22.82 -15.57 11.03
N LEU A 13 21.97 -16.26 10.27
CA LEU A 13 21.08 -15.85 9.19
C LEU A 13 20.67 -14.36 9.20
N LEU A 14 21.10 -13.61 8.17
CA LEU A 14 20.51 -12.32 7.77
C LEU A 14 19.90 -12.47 6.38
N LEU A 15 18.78 -13.18 6.29
CA LEU A 15 17.89 -13.20 5.13
C LEU A 15 16.48 -12.84 5.58
N GLY A 16 16.23 -11.55 5.78
CA GLY A 16 14.91 -11.06 6.17
C GLY A 16 14.77 -9.59 5.84
N GLY A 17 14.43 -9.26 4.59
CA GLY A 17 14.18 -7.87 4.21
C GLY A 17 14.12 -7.60 2.71
N THR A 18 13.35 -8.35 1.92
CA THR A 18 13.12 -8.01 0.50
C THR A 18 11.64 -7.99 0.09
N ALA A 19 10.72 -8.51 0.91
CA ALA A 19 9.30 -8.59 0.54
C ALA A 19 8.60 -7.21 0.55
N ALA A 20 8.94 -6.32 1.49
CA ALA A 20 8.30 -5.01 1.61
C ALA A 20 8.65 -4.07 0.44
N HIS A 21 9.91 -4.06 0.00
CA HIS A 21 10.35 -3.23 -1.13
C HIS A 21 9.78 -3.69 -2.48
N ALA A 22 9.59 -5.00 -2.66
CA ALA A 22 9.01 -5.55 -3.89
C ALA A 22 7.52 -5.20 -4.03
N ALA A 23 6.76 -5.24 -2.93
CA ALA A 23 5.34 -4.86 -2.91
C ALA A 23 5.13 -3.36 -3.12
N GLU A 24 6.02 -2.51 -2.57
CA GLU A 24 5.97 -1.06 -2.74
C GLU A 24 6.22 -0.65 -4.21
N ALA A 25 7.20 -1.27 -4.87
CA ALA A 25 7.53 -1.01 -6.27
C ALA A 25 6.39 -1.39 -7.23
N ASP A 26 5.67 -2.49 -6.96
CA ASP A 26 4.55 -2.94 -7.80
C ASP A 26 3.32 -2.04 -7.64
N GLY A 27 2.98 -1.67 -6.40
CA GLY A 27 1.81 -0.83 -6.12
C GLY A 27 1.95 0.60 -6.66
N LEU A 28 3.10 1.24 -6.48
CA LEU A 28 3.36 2.57 -7.04
C LEU A 28 3.32 2.54 -8.58
N ALA A 29 3.92 1.53 -9.20
CA ALA A 29 3.92 1.40 -10.64
C ALA A 29 2.49 1.18 -11.18
N LEU A 30 1.65 0.39 -10.49
CA LEU A 30 0.25 0.24 -10.83
C LEU A 30 -0.52 1.56 -10.70
N ALA A 31 -0.29 2.32 -9.62
CA ALA A 31 -0.93 3.62 -9.39
C ALA A 31 -0.56 4.63 -10.48
N GLN A 32 0.69 4.62 -10.94
CA GLN A 32 1.13 5.42 -12.09
C GLN A 32 0.46 4.98 -13.38
N ARG A 33 0.48 3.68 -13.72
CA ARG A 33 -0.14 3.13 -14.93
C ARG A 33 -1.65 3.40 -15.01
N LYS A 34 -2.32 3.45 -13.87
CA LYS A 34 -3.77 3.66 -13.75
C LYS A 34 -4.14 5.12 -13.47
N ASN A 35 -3.16 6.02 -13.60
CA ASN A 35 -3.32 7.48 -13.51
C ASN A 35 -3.80 8.00 -12.14
N CYS A 36 -3.59 7.24 -11.06
CA CYS A 36 -3.93 7.67 -9.70
C CYS A 36 -3.10 8.89 -9.27
N MET A 37 -1.87 8.99 -9.79
CA MET A 37 -0.91 10.07 -9.47
C MET A 37 -1.30 11.44 -10.04
N ALA A 38 -2.31 11.51 -10.93
CA ALA A 38 -2.81 12.79 -11.43
C ALA A 38 -3.56 13.58 -10.34
N CYS A 39 -4.12 12.90 -9.34
CA CYS A 39 -4.92 13.51 -8.28
C CYS A 39 -4.36 13.25 -6.88
N HIS A 40 -3.60 12.17 -6.70
CA HIS A 40 -3.01 11.77 -5.43
C HIS A 40 -1.48 11.82 -5.49
N ALA A 41 -0.85 12.01 -4.34
CA ALA A 41 0.57 11.76 -4.18
C ALA A 41 0.81 10.93 -2.91
N VAL A 42 2.01 10.36 -2.79
CA VAL A 42 2.34 9.48 -1.66
C VAL A 42 2.21 10.24 -0.34
N SER A 43 2.88 11.40 -0.21
CA SER A 43 3.05 12.06 1.10
C SER A 43 2.42 13.43 1.26
N LYS A 44 2.06 14.13 0.19
CA LYS A 44 1.40 15.43 0.29
C LYS A 44 0.07 15.40 -0.48
N PRO A 45 -1.01 15.99 0.04
CA PRO A 45 -2.26 16.09 -0.70
C PRO A 45 -2.05 16.95 -1.96
N LEU A 46 -2.83 16.64 -3.00
CA LEU A 46 -2.88 17.41 -4.25
C LEU A 46 -4.32 17.84 -4.50
N MET A 47 -5.05 17.11 -5.34
CA MET A 47 -6.49 17.28 -5.52
C MET A 47 -7.25 16.34 -4.58
N GLY A 48 -6.75 15.11 -4.44
CA GLY A 48 -7.15 14.16 -3.41
C GLY A 48 -6.20 14.17 -2.21
N PRO A 49 -6.57 13.44 -1.14
CA PRO A 49 -5.69 13.21 0.01
C PRO A 49 -4.40 12.49 -0.39
N SER A 50 -3.34 12.61 0.41
CA SER A 50 -2.15 11.79 0.20
C SER A 50 -2.44 10.31 0.50
N PHE A 51 -1.67 9.39 -0.08
CA PHE A 51 -1.82 7.98 0.25
C PHE A 51 -1.49 7.69 1.72
N HIS A 52 -0.52 8.41 2.31
CA HIS A 52 -0.25 8.36 3.74
C HIS A 52 -1.47 8.80 4.58
N ASP A 53 -2.18 9.87 4.19
CA ASP A 53 -3.40 10.31 4.90
C ASP A 53 -4.49 9.24 4.81
N ILE A 54 -4.66 8.62 3.64
CA ILE A 54 -5.63 7.54 3.44
C ILE A 54 -5.28 6.36 4.35
N ALA A 55 -4.03 5.92 4.34
CA ALA A 55 -3.54 4.82 5.17
C ALA A 55 -3.76 5.11 6.67
N GLY A 56 -3.42 6.32 7.11
CA GLY A 56 -3.60 6.77 8.49
C GLY A 56 -5.07 6.81 8.92
N LYS A 57 -5.96 7.40 8.11
CA LYS A 57 -7.40 7.49 8.41
C LYS A 57 -8.04 6.12 8.57
N TYR A 58 -7.66 5.15 7.73
CA TYR A 58 -8.29 3.84 7.69
C TYR A 58 -7.53 2.75 8.44
N ALA A 59 -6.39 3.05 9.07
CA ALA A 59 -5.63 2.10 9.88
C ALA A 59 -6.45 1.36 10.97
N PRO A 60 -7.45 1.98 11.65
CA PRO A 60 -8.26 1.28 12.65
C PRO A 60 -9.30 0.31 12.07
N ARG A 61 -9.52 0.32 10.74
CA ARG A 61 -10.56 -0.50 10.10
C ARG A 61 -10.02 -1.88 9.76
N GLY A 62 -10.71 -2.92 10.20
CA GLY A 62 -10.37 -4.31 9.85
C GLY A 62 -10.64 -4.66 8.39
N ASP A 63 -11.52 -3.92 7.71
CA ASP A 63 -11.94 -4.11 6.32
C ASP A 63 -11.34 -3.07 5.35
N ALA A 64 -10.27 -2.37 5.76
CA ALA A 64 -9.77 -1.18 5.08
C ALA A 64 -9.49 -1.40 3.59
N SER A 65 -8.78 -2.48 3.24
CA SER A 65 -8.43 -2.78 1.84
C SER A 65 -9.67 -3.01 0.96
N ASP A 66 -10.67 -3.72 1.47
CA ASP A 66 -11.89 -4.01 0.72
C ASP A 66 -12.77 -2.77 0.55
N TYR A 67 -12.88 -1.98 1.62
CA TYR A 67 -13.57 -0.69 1.60
C TYR A 67 -12.93 0.27 0.58
N LEU A 68 -11.59 0.37 0.60
CA LEU A 68 -10.84 1.21 -0.31
C LEU A 68 -10.92 0.71 -1.76
N ALA A 69 -10.84 -0.60 -2.00
CA ALA A 69 -10.98 -1.17 -3.33
C ALA A 69 -12.36 -0.81 -3.95
N GLN A 70 -13.43 -0.93 -3.16
CA GLN A 70 -14.76 -0.50 -3.61
C GLN A 70 -14.84 1.00 -3.86
N THR A 71 -14.21 1.80 -2.99
CA THR A 71 -14.15 3.26 -3.13
C THR A 71 -13.40 3.67 -4.41
N ILE A 72 -12.28 3.00 -4.72
CA ILE A 72 -11.49 3.21 -5.93
C ILE A 72 -12.35 2.96 -7.18
N VAL A 73 -13.08 1.84 -7.22
CA VAL A 73 -13.91 1.49 -8.39
C VAL A 73 -15.14 2.39 -8.52
N LYS A 74 -15.84 2.66 -7.41
CA LYS A 74 -17.12 3.41 -7.41
C LYS A 74 -16.95 4.92 -7.39
N GLY A 75 -15.75 5.42 -7.07
CA GLY A 75 -15.53 6.82 -6.78
C GLY A 75 -15.92 7.17 -5.34
N SER A 76 -15.70 8.44 -4.98
CA SER A 76 -15.97 8.95 -3.63
C SER A 76 -16.25 10.44 -3.65
N VAL A 77 -17.09 10.92 -2.72
CA VAL A 77 -17.30 12.35 -2.47
C VAL A 77 -17.68 12.55 -1.00
N GLY A 78 -17.34 13.70 -0.42
CA GLY A 78 -17.74 14.09 0.94
C GLY A 78 -16.82 13.59 2.07
N VAL A 79 -16.07 12.50 1.87
CA VAL A 79 -15.18 11.96 2.91
C VAL A 79 -13.96 12.85 3.17
N TRP A 80 -13.43 13.46 2.11
CA TRP A 80 -12.21 14.28 2.14
C TRP A 80 -12.45 15.74 1.71
N GLY A 81 -13.68 16.07 1.33
CA GLY A 81 -14.06 17.37 0.81
C GLY A 81 -15.16 17.28 -0.24
N SER A 82 -15.44 18.41 -0.89
CA SER A 82 -16.47 18.53 -1.93
C SER A 82 -16.00 18.07 -3.32
N VAL A 83 -14.69 17.92 -3.54
CA VAL A 83 -14.14 17.45 -4.81
C VAL A 83 -14.38 15.95 -4.95
N PRO A 84 -15.15 15.49 -5.96
CA PRO A 84 -15.41 14.07 -6.14
C PRO A 84 -14.20 13.37 -6.78
N MET A 85 -13.89 12.17 -6.29
CA MET A 85 -13.08 11.19 -7.01
C MET A 85 -14.00 10.43 -7.97
N PRO A 86 -13.81 10.52 -9.30
CA PRO A 86 -14.63 9.78 -10.27
C PRO A 86 -14.50 8.27 -10.09
N ALA A 87 -15.51 7.53 -10.57
CA ALA A 87 -15.43 6.08 -10.67
C ALA A 87 -14.31 5.65 -11.63
N ASN A 88 -13.43 4.75 -11.18
CA ASN A 88 -12.34 4.23 -12.00
C ASN A 88 -12.78 2.94 -12.71
N THR A 89 -13.65 3.07 -13.71
CA THR A 89 -14.24 1.94 -14.45
C THR A 89 -13.24 1.12 -15.28
N GLN A 90 -12.03 1.65 -15.48
CA GLN A 90 -10.91 1.00 -16.15
C GLN A 90 -10.13 0.02 -15.27
N LEU A 91 -10.40 -0.01 -13.96
CA LEU A 91 -9.76 -0.93 -13.03
C LEU A 91 -10.54 -2.23 -12.92
N THR A 92 -9.82 -3.35 -12.96
CA THR A 92 -10.37 -4.62 -12.49
C THR A 92 -10.49 -4.63 -10.97
N GLY A 93 -11.33 -5.50 -10.42
CA GLY A 93 -11.41 -5.69 -8.97
C GLY A 93 -10.06 -6.07 -8.35
N ALA A 94 -9.30 -6.95 -9.02
CA ALA A 94 -7.97 -7.34 -8.56
C ALA A 94 -6.98 -6.17 -8.50
N GLU A 95 -6.96 -5.31 -9.52
CA GLU A 95 -6.10 -4.11 -9.51
C GLU A 95 -6.52 -3.11 -8.43
N ALA A 96 -7.83 -2.94 -8.20
CA ALA A 96 -8.33 -2.07 -7.13
C ALA A 96 -7.93 -2.59 -5.74
N HIS A 97 -7.99 -3.90 -5.50
CA HIS A 97 -7.50 -4.49 -4.25
C HIS A 97 -5.98 -4.37 -4.12
N ALA A 98 -5.23 -4.56 -5.21
CA ALA A 98 -3.77 -4.38 -5.19
C ALA A 98 -3.39 -2.94 -4.81
N LEU A 99 -4.05 -1.94 -5.40
CA LEU A 99 -3.88 -0.53 -5.05
C LEU A 99 -4.27 -0.24 -3.60
N ALA A 100 -5.41 -0.75 -3.14
CA ALA A 100 -5.87 -0.56 -1.77
C ALA A 100 -4.90 -1.16 -0.74
N ASN A 101 -4.42 -2.38 -0.99
CA ASN A 101 -3.41 -3.04 -0.14
C ASN A 101 -2.11 -2.25 -0.10
N TRP A 102 -1.64 -1.77 -1.25
CA TRP A 102 -0.46 -0.92 -1.32
C TRP A 102 -0.66 0.39 -0.55
N VAL A 103 -1.78 1.08 -0.71
CA VAL A 103 -2.07 2.30 0.07
C VAL A 103 -2.03 1.99 1.57
N MET A 104 -2.65 0.89 2.01
CA MET A 104 -2.62 0.50 3.43
C MET A 104 -1.23 0.08 3.93
N SER A 105 -0.30 -0.29 3.05
CA SER A 105 1.09 -0.59 3.42
C SER A 105 1.95 0.66 3.60
N LEU A 106 1.49 1.84 3.16
CA LEU A 106 2.22 3.11 3.30
C LEU A 106 2.07 3.74 4.68
N ARG A 107 1.44 3.09 5.65
CA ARG A 107 1.33 3.62 7.01
C ARG A 107 2.65 3.65 7.77
#